data_AF-A0AAW2JDD5-F1
#
_entry.id   AF-A0AAW2JDD5-F1
#
_cell.length_a   1.000
_cell.length_b   1.000
_cell.length_c   1.000
_cell.angle_alpha   90.00
_cell.angle_beta   90.00
_cell.angle_gamma   90.00
#
_symmetry.space_group_name_H-M   'P 1'
#
loop_
_entity.id
_entity.type
_entity.pdbx_description
1 polymer ?
#
loop_
_entity_poly.entity_id
_entity_poly.type
_entity_poly.pdbx_seq_one_letter_code
_entity_poly.pdbx_strand_id
1 'polypeptide(L)'
;MDSEHLEDGLTDEDRRSLCVMLTLEEVREAVFSIDPDSVASLDGFRAVFFHTCWEIIFEDVFGAMTEFFCGEKMPKGLTATTISLIPKTASLTC
;
A
#
# COMPACT_ATOMS: atom_id res chain seq x y z
N MET A 1 24.71 32.05 -15.89
CA MET A 1 24.81 30.59 -16.08
C MET A 1 24.59 30.00 -14.71
N ASP A 2 23.31 29.96 -14.44
CA ASP A 2 22.69 29.87 -13.14
C ASP A 2 22.59 28.37 -12.91
N SER A 3 23.61 27.82 -12.26
CA SER A 3 23.62 26.42 -11.86
C SER A 3 22.50 26.24 -10.83
N GLU A 4 21.36 25.79 -11.33
CA GLU A 4 20.23 25.23 -10.62
C GLU A 4 20.70 24.22 -9.55
N HIS A 5 20.87 24.74 -8.34
CA HIS A 5 21.13 24.00 -7.12
C HIS A 5 19.79 23.41 -6.65
N LEU A 6 19.39 22.29 -7.22
CA LEU A 6 18.29 21.49 -6.69
C LEU A 6 18.86 20.72 -5.50
N GLU A 7 18.66 21.24 -4.29
CA GLU A 7 18.96 20.48 -3.08
C GLU A 7 18.07 19.23 -3.08
N ASP A 8 18.71 18.09 -3.32
CA ASP A 8 18.14 16.75 -3.22
C ASP A 8 17.73 16.55 -1.76
N GLY A 9 16.47 16.88 -1.46
CA GLY A 9 15.90 16.94 -0.11
C GLY A 9 15.65 15.58 0.53
N LEU A 10 16.52 14.58 0.30
CA LEU A 10 16.58 13.38 1.11
C LEU A 10 17.91 13.37 1.85
N THR A 11 17.85 13.42 3.18
CA THR A 11 19.04 13.18 3.98
C THR A 11 19.56 11.77 3.73
N ASP A 12 20.86 11.55 3.93
CA ASP A 12 21.45 10.21 3.75
C ASP A 12 20.77 9.17 4.67
N GLU A 13 20.16 9.62 5.76
CA GLU A 13 19.29 8.84 6.65
C GLU A 13 17.98 8.41 5.97
N ASP A 14 17.30 9.30 5.24
CA ASP A 14 16.07 8.98 4.50
C ASP A 14 16.35 7.94 3.40
N ARG A 15 17.52 8.06 2.75
CA ARG A 15 17.95 7.12 1.72
C ARG A 15 18.26 5.74 2.31
N ARG A 16 18.80 5.69 3.54
CA ARG A 16 19.09 4.44 4.24
C ARG A 16 17.82 3.81 4.81
N SER A 17 16.90 4.60 5.34
CA SER A 17 15.62 4.11 5.88
C SER A 17 14.72 3.49 4.80
N LEU A 18 14.78 4.00 3.56
CA LEU A 18 14.13 3.39 2.39
C LEU A 18 14.72 2.02 2.00
N CYS A 19 15.95 1.71 2.42
CA CYS A 19 16.64 0.45 2.17
C CYS A 19 16.68 -0.48 3.39
N VAL A 20 15.98 -0.13 4.48
CA VAL A 20 15.89 -0.99 5.67
C VAL A 20 15.04 -2.20 5.34
N MET A 21 15.49 -3.37 5.78
CA MET A 21 14.76 -4.63 5.64
C MET A 21 13.44 -4.51 6.44
N LEU A 22 12.30 -4.65 5.76
CA LEU A 22 10.99 -4.67 6.42
C LEU A 22 10.96 -5.76 7.51
N THR A 23 10.38 -5.42 8.65
CA THR A 23 10.07 -6.39 9.70
C THR A 23 8.64 -6.88 9.58
N LEU A 24 8.38 -8.11 10.07
CA LEU A 24 7.03 -8.66 10.07
C LEU A 24 6.05 -7.80 10.87
N GLU A 25 6.53 -7.17 11.95
CA GLU A 25 5.69 -6.30 12.80
C GLU A 25 5.29 -5.02 12.05
N GLU A 26 6.19 -4.38 11.30
CA GLU A 26 5.84 -3.21 10.47
C GLU A 26 4.81 -3.56 9.40
N VAL A 27 4.96 -4.71 8.74
CA VAL A 27 4.00 -5.16 7.72
C VAL A 27 2.65 -5.46 8.36
N ARG A 28 2.65 -6.09 9.54
CA ARG A 28 1.44 -6.35 10.30
C ARG A 28 0.75 -5.06 10.72
N GLU A 29 1.48 -4.11 11.32
CA GLU A 29 0.93 -2.83 11.74
C GLU A 29 0.32 -2.07 10.56
N ALA A 30 1.00 -2.06 9.40
CA ALA A 30 0.49 -1.45 8.18
C ALA A 30 -0.82 -2.10 7.69
N VAL A 31 -0.92 -3.44 7.73
CA VAL A 31 -2.15 -4.16 7.34
C VAL A 31 -3.29 -3.90 8.33
N PHE A 32 -3.00 -3.89 9.63
CA PHE A 32 -4.00 -3.66 10.68
C PHE A 32 -4.40 -2.19 10.84
N SER A 33 -3.60 -1.26 10.31
CA SER A 33 -3.93 0.16 10.17
C SER A 33 -5.05 0.41 9.16
N ILE A 34 -5.36 -0.54 8.27
CA ILE A 34 -6.42 -0.38 7.27
C ILE A 34 -7.77 -0.58 7.95
N ASP A 35 -8.69 0.36 7.75
CA ASP A 35 -10.07 0.25 8.25
C ASP A 35 -10.71 -1.05 7.73
N PRO A 36 -11.20 -1.94 8.60
CA PRO A 36 -11.76 -3.24 8.20
C PRO A 36 -13.00 -3.12 7.31
N ASP A 37 -13.76 -2.02 7.44
CA ASP A 37 -14.94 -1.67 6.64
C ASP A 37 -14.57 -0.87 5.37
N SER A 38 -13.28 -0.68 5.12
CA SER A 38 -12.80 -0.09 3.86
C SER A 38 -13.36 -0.87 2.66
N VAL A 39 -13.70 -0.13 1.62
CA VAL A 39 -14.32 -0.66 0.40
C VAL A 39 -13.44 -1.77 -0.16
N ALA A 40 -14.07 -2.88 -0.56
CA ALA A 40 -13.36 -4.00 -1.16
C ALA A 40 -12.51 -3.51 -2.35
N SER A 41 -11.26 -3.98 -2.39
CA SER A 41 -10.39 -3.75 -3.53
C SER A 41 -10.98 -4.41 -4.79
N LEU A 42 -10.43 -4.11 -5.97
CA LEU A 42 -10.88 -4.68 -7.25
C LEU A 42 -10.86 -6.22 -7.26
N ASP A 43 -10.08 -6.81 -6.36
CA ASP A 43 -9.96 -8.25 -6.09
C ASP A 43 -11.17 -8.85 -5.33
N GLY A 44 -12.08 -8.02 -4.83
CA GLY A 44 -13.25 -8.44 -4.05
C GLY A 44 -12.99 -8.69 -2.57
N PHE A 45 -11.76 -8.50 -2.08
CA PHE A 45 -11.37 -8.63 -0.69
C PHE A 45 -11.39 -7.28 0.02
N ARG A 46 -12.04 -7.26 1.19
CA ARG A 46 -11.98 -6.14 2.14
C ARG A 46 -10.79 -6.31 3.08
N ALA A 47 -10.37 -5.23 3.74
CA ALA A 47 -9.31 -5.28 4.75
C ALA A 47 -9.58 -6.31 5.87
N VAL A 48 -10.86 -6.54 6.23
CA VAL A 48 -11.26 -7.59 7.18
C VAL A 48 -10.79 -9.00 6.80
N PHE A 49 -10.63 -9.30 5.50
CA PHE A 49 -10.06 -10.58 5.05
C PHE A 49 -8.61 -10.72 5.52
N PHE A 50 -7.79 -9.67 5.31
CA PHE A 50 -6.40 -9.66 5.70
C PHE A 50 -6.22 -9.71 7.22
N HIS A 51 -7.12 -9.08 7.98
CA HIS A 51 -7.11 -9.14 9.44
C HIS A 51 -7.50 -10.54 9.94
N THR A 52 -8.54 -11.14 9.36
CA THR A 52 -9.09 -12.43 9.81
C THR A 52 -8.20 -13.61 9.41
N CYS A 53 -7.63 -13.56 8.21
CA CYS A 53 -6.81 -14.62 7.66
C CYS A 53 -5.32 -14.42 7.89
N TRP A 54 -4.92 -13.42 8.70
CA TRP A 54 -3.52 -13.04 8.92
C TRP A 54 -2.62 -14.25 9.22
N GLU A 55 -3.01 -15.10 10.17
CA GLU A 55 -2.25 -16.31 10.57
C GLU A 55 -2.03 -17.33 9.43
N ILE A 56 -2.79 -17.23 8.34
CA ILE A 56 -2.69 -18.10 7.16
C ILE A 56 -1.85 -17.45 6.06
N ILE A 57 -1.99 -16.13 5.87
CA ILE A 57 -1.43 -15.41 4.70
C ILE A 57 -0.23 -14.53 5.03
N PHE A 58 0.16 -14.38 6.31
CA PHE A 58 1.20 -13.43 6.71
C PHE A 58 2.56 -13.71 6.05
N GLU A 59 2.91 -14.98 5.84
CA GLU A 59 4.17 -15.36 5.19
C GLU A 59 4.17 -14.93 3.72
N ASP A 60 3.07 -15.16 3.00
CA ASP A 60 2.92 -14.75 1.60
C ASP A 60 2.94 -13.22 1.45
N VAL A 61 2.24 -12.52 2.34
CA VAL A 61 2.21 -11.04 2.36
C VAL A 61 3.59 -10.48 2.68
N PHE A 62 4.27 -11.01 3.70
CA PHE A 62 5.60 -10.57 4.08
C PHE A 62 6.64 -10.87 2.99
N GLY A 63 6.57 -12.05 2.36
CA GLY A 63 7.41 -12.43 1.23
C GLY A 63 7.27 -11.47 0.05
N ALA A 64 6.02 -11.20 -0.37
CA ALA A 64 5.74 -10.27 -1.47
C ALA A 64 6.22 -8.84 -1.18
N MET A 65 6.08 -8.37 0.06
CA MET A 65 6.59 -7.06 0.46
C MET A 65 8.11 -7.04 0.48
N THR A 66 8.76 -8.10 0.99
CA THR A 66 10.22 -8.19 1.01
C THR A 66 10.80 -8.19 -0.40
N GLU A 67 10.23 -8.99 -1.30
CA GLU A 67 10.60 -9.03 -2.73
C GLU A 67 10.45 -7.64 -3.38
N PHE A 68 9.33 -6.95 -3.12
CA PHE A 68 9.09 -5.60 -3.64
C PHE A 68 10.14 -4.59 -3.18
N PHE A 69 10.49 -4.57 -1.90
CA PHE A 69 11.49 -3.65 -1.36
C PHE A 69 12.93 -4.06 -1.73
N CYS A 70 13.20 -5.33 -2.02
CA CYS A 70 14.47 -5.80 -2.57
C CYS A 70 14.65 -5.50 -4.07
N GLY A 71 13.68 -4.84 -4.71
CA GLY A 71 13.77 -4.42 -6.11
C GLY A 71 13.23 -5.44 -7.12
N GLU A 72 12.52 -6.47 -6.65
CA GLU A 72 11.78 -7.36 -7.54
C GLU A 72 10.49 -6.71 -8.05
N LYS A 73 9.94 -7.26 -9.14
CA LYS A 73 8.76 -6.69 -9.80
C LYS A 73 7.54 -6.89 -8.92
N MET A 74 6.87 -5.78 -8.60
CA MET A 74 5.57 -5.78 -7.93
C MET A 74 4.59 -6.76 -8.59
N PRO A 75 3.87 -7.59 -7.81
CA PRO A 75 2.84 -8.47 -8.34
C PRO A 75 1.82 -7.66 -9.14
N LYS A 76 1.47 -8.12 -10.36
CA LYS A 76 0.65 -7.39 -11.36
C LYS A 76 -0.81 -7.07 -10.95
N GLY A 77 -1.16 -7.16 -9.67
CA GLY A 77 -2.48 -6.81 -9.13
C GLY A 77 -2.44 -5.83 -7.94
N LEU A 78 -1.27 -5.56 -7.35
CA LEU A 78 -1.17 -4.76 -6.13
C LEU A 78 -1.51 -3.28 -6.37
N THR A 79 -1.35 -2.78 -7.60
CA THR A 79 -1.68 -1.40 -8.00
C THR A 79 -3.06 -1.27 -8.63
N ALA A 80 -3.91 -2.30 -8.56
CA ALA A 80 -5.22 -2.28 -9.18
C ALA A 80 -6.21 -1.43 -8.36
N THR A 81 -6.26 -0.13 -8.65
CA THR A 81 -7.17 0.81 -7.97
C THR A 81 -8.56 0.81 -8.60
N THR A 82 -9.61 0.60 -7.79
CA THR A 82 -11.01 0.78 -8.20
C THR A 82 -11.42 2.24 -8.10
N ILE A 83 -11.78 2.86 -9.22
CA ILE A 83 -12.35 4.23 -9.24
C ILE A 83 -13.86 4.14 -9.11
N SER A 84 -14.38 4.49 -7.93
CA SER A 84 -15.82 4.62 -7.69
C SER A 84 -16.28 6.06 -7.94
N LEU A 85 -17.09 6.29 -8.96
CA LEU A 85 -17.70 7.59 -9.24
C LEU A 85 -18.92 7.79 -8.35
N ILE A 86 -18.86 8.73 -7.39
CA ILE A 86 -20.02 9.14 -6.59
C ILE A 86 -20.73 10.30 -7.32
N PRO A 87 -22.00 10.13 -7.74
CA PRO A 87 -22.75 11.20 -8.39
C PRO A 87 -23.02 12.34 -7.41
N LYS A 88 -22.67 13.58 -7.81
CA LYS A 88 -22.69 14.77 -6.94
C LYS A 88 -24.09 15.32 -6.65
N THR A 89 -25.12 14.84 -7.33
CA THR A 89 -26.51 15.24 -7.11
C THR A 89 -27.44 14.06 -7.34
N ALA A 90 -28.19 13.67 -6.31
CA ALA A 90 -29.46 12.99 -6.51
C ALA A 90 -30.42 14.02 -7.11
N SER A 91 -30.66 13.96 -8.42
CA SER A 91 -31.86 14.56 -8.98
C SER A 91 -33.04 13.74 -8.46
N LEU A 92 -33.54 14.10 -7.27
CA LEU A 92 -34.92 13.83 -6.89
C LEU A 92 -35.80 14.62 -7.86
N THR A 93 -36.16 13.98 -8.97
CA THR A 93 -37.25 14.46 -9.81
C THR A 93 -37.97 13.25 -10.38
N CYS A 94 -38.94 12.77 -9.62
CA CYS A 94 -40.29 12.57 -10.15
C CYS A 94 -41.29 12.93 -9.05
#